data_AF-A0A844AQJ5-F1
#
_entry.id   AF-A0A844AQJ5-F1
#
_cell.length_a   1.000
_cell.length_b   1.000
_cell.length_c   1.000
_cell.angle_alpha   90.00
_cell.angle_beta   90.00
_cell.angle_gamma   90.00
#
_symmetry.space_group_name_H-M   'P 1'
#
loop_
_entity.id
_entity.type
_entity.pdbx_description
1 polymer ?
#
loop_
_entity_poly.entity_id
_entity_poly.type
_entity_poly.pdbx_seq_one_letter_code
_entity_poly.pdbx_strand_id
1 'polypeptide(L)'
;MPQLHAQPYDLDANGFYFESTEDYANKAKMNRKAFGEVVEEYEIQFIDGEDIDLALAKAWGVNQASIGGYFKACDEWEDYQKKIFIIAVGEAGHSFDPEDVHPEEFDVYLYHVDSMKELAEQMVDEGLFGDIESNT
;
A
#
# COMPACT_ATOMS: atom_id res chain seq x y z
N MET A 1 -1.42 6.54 -10.69
CA MET A 1 -2.57 5.93 -10.00
C MET A 1 -2.85 4.56 -10.58
N PRO A 2 -2.97 3.53 -9.72
CA PRO A 2 -3.23 2.16 -10.15
C PRO A 2 -4.67 1.97 -10.62
N GLN A 3 -4.86 1.07 -11.59
CA GLN A 3 -6.17 0.62 -12.05
C GLN A 3 -6.58 -0.66 -11.32
N LEU A 4 -7.76 -0.64 -10.73
CA LEU A 4 -8.38 -1.77 -10.06
C LEU A 4 -9.63 -2.23 -10.83
N HIS A 5 -10.02 -3.47 -10.62
CA HIS A 5 -11.26 -4.05 -11.12
C HIS A 5 -12.13 -4.53 -9.97
N ALA A 6 -13.41 -4.14 -9.99
CA ALA A 6 -14.42 -4.60 -9.06
C ALA A 6 -15.20 -5.73 -9.73
N GLN A 7 -14.90 -6.97 -9.36
CA GLN A 7 -15.58 -8.16 -9.87
C GLN A 7 -16.73 -8.52 -8.92
N PRO A 8 -18.01 -8.44 -9.35
CA PRO A 8 -19.14 -8.86 -8.55
C PRO A 8 -19.04 -10.34 -8.19
N TYR A 9 -19.48 -10.67 -6.98
CA TYR A 9 -19.78 -12.07 -6.64
C TYR A 9 -21.08 -12.57 -7.29
N ASP A 10 -21.98 -11.65 -7.64
CA ASP A 10 -23.18 -11.94 -8.43
C ASP A 10 -22.80 -12.37 -9.86
N LEU A 11 -23.03 -13.64 -10.19
CA LEU A 11 -22.62 -14.26 -11.47
C LEU A 11 -23.31 -13.67 -12.71
N ASP A 12 -24.40 -12.94 -12.52
CA ASP A 12 -25.19 -12.32 -13.57
C ASP A 12 -24.89 -10.81 -13.74
N ALA A 13 -24.02 -10.25 -12.91
CA ALA A 13 -23.57 -8.87 -12.98
C ALA A 13 -22.19 -8.76 -13.63
N ASN A 14 -21.95 -7.63 -14.30
CA ASN A 14 -20.65 -7.34 -14.89
C ASN A 14 -19.81 -6.51 -13.93
N GLY A 15 -18.51 -6.79 -13.89
CA GLY A 15 -17.55 -5.96 -13.20
C GLY A 15 -17.20 -4.70 -13.96
N PHE A 16 -16.40 -3.86 -13.30
CA PHE A 16 -15.94 -2.61 -13.87
C PHE A 16 -14.55 -2.24 -13.37
N TYR A 17 -13.79 -1.58 -14.23
CA TYR A 17 -12.51 -0.99 -13.90
C TYR A 17 -12.71 0.39 -13.24
N PHE A 18 -11.82 0.77 -12.34
CA PHE A 18 -11.81 2.07 -11.68
C PHE A 18 -10.40 2.49 -11.26
N GLU A 19 -10.19 3.79 -11.15
CA GLU A 19 -8.87 4.40 -10.84
C GLU A 19 -8.95 5.36 -9.65
N SER A 20 -10.12 5.47 -9.01
CA SER A 20 -10.32 6.27 -7.81
C SER A 20 -11.51 5.78 -6.98
N THR A 21 -11.56 6.18 -5.71
CA THR A 21 -12.69 5.87 -4.80
C THR A 21 -14.00 6.49 -5.30
N GLU A 22 -13.95 7.68 -5.91
CA GLU A 22 -15.14 8.34 -6.46
C GLU A 22 -15.69 7.58 -7.68
N ASP A 23 -14.81 7.16 -8.59
CA ASP A 23 -15.20 6.38 -9.77
C ASP A 23 -15.80 5.03 -9.38
N TYR A 24 -15.18 4.34 -8.40
CA TYR A 24 -15.76 3.14 -7.79
C TYR A 24 -17.17 3.41 -7.24
N ALA A 25 -17.35 4.45 -6.42
CA ALA A 25 -18.63 4.74 -5.78
C ALA A 25 -19.72 5.07 -6.80
N ASN A 26 -19.39 5.78 -7.87
CA ASN A 26 -20.33 6.11 -8.94
C ASN A 26 -20.73 4.87 -9.74
N LYS A 27 -19.76 4.03 -10.13
CA LYS A 27 -20.02 2.80 -10.88
C LYS A 27 -20.77 1.76 -10.04
N ALA A 28 -20.38 1.55 -8.79
CA ALA A 28 -21.06 0.63 -7.87
C ALA A 28 -22.54 1.00 -7.66
N LYS A 29 -22.86 2.29 -7.51
CA LYS A 29 -24.25 2.79 -7.40
C LYS A 29 -25.10 2.53 -8.63
N MET A 30 -24.49 2.40 -9.80
CA MET A 30 -25.17 2.15 -11.08
C MET A 30 -25.15 0.68 -11.49
N ASN A 31 -24.31 -0.15 -10.87
CA ASN A 31 -24.20 -1.55 -11.21
C ASN A 31 -25.44 -2.33 -10.78
N ARG A 32 -25.98 -3.16 -11.67
CA ARG A 32 -27.25 -3.88 -11.48
C ARG A 32 -27.11 -5.33 -11.85
N LYS A 33 -27.75 -6.20 -11.05
CA LYS A 33 -27.97 -7.63 -11.33
C LYS A 33 -29.05 -7.80 -12.40
N ALA A 34 -29.27 -9.02 -12.91
CA ALA A 34 -30.24 -9.25 -13.98
C ALA A 34 -31.68 -8.85 -13.62
N PHE A 35 -32.03 -8.89 -12.33
CA PHE A 35 -33.34 -8.50 -11.81
C PHE A 35 -33.47 -7.01 -11.43
N GLY A 36 -32.45 -6.20 -11.71
CA GLY A 36 -32.49 -4.75 -11.49
C GLY A 36 -32.16 -4.29 -10.07
N GLU A 37 -31.74 -5.21 -9.20
CA GLU A 37 -31.18 -4.90 -7.88
C GLU A 37 -29.73 -4.42 -8.00
N VAL A 38 -29.28 -3.62 -7.03
CA VAL A 38 -27.89 -3.13 -6.99
C VAL A 38 -26.96 -4.26 -6.55
N VAL A 39 -25.76 -4.33 -7.15
CA VAL A 39 -24.71 -5.25 -6.70
C VAL A 39 -24.08 -4.71 -5.41
N GLU A 40 -24.02 -5.56 -4.37
CA GLU A 40 -23.58 -5.14 -3.03
C GLU A 40 -22.11 -5.47 -2.75
N GLU A 41 -21.62 -6.60 -3.25
CA GLU A 41 -20.31 -7.14 -2.88
C GLU A 41 -19.42 -7.39 -4.11
N TYR A 42 -18.16 -7.01 -3.98
CA TYR A 42 -17.14 -7.14 -5.01
C TYR A 42 -15.86 -7.77 -4.46
N GLU A 43 -15.23 -8.63 -5.26
CA GLU A 43 -13.81 -8.89 -5.18
C GLU A 43 -13.06 -7.74 -5.85
N ILE A 44 -12.08 -7.14 -5.15
CA ILE A 44 -11.26 -6.07 -5.69
C ILE A 44 -9.94 -6.66 -6.17
N GLN A 45 -9.61 -6.39 -7.44
CA GLN A 45 -8.47 -6.96 -8.13
C GLN A 45 -7.55 -5.84 -8.63
N PHE A 46 -6.25 -5.98 -8.43
CA PHE A 46 -5.26 -5.10 -9.05
C PHE A 46 -5.05 -5.49 -10.50
N ILE A 47 -5.11 -4.52 -11.42
CA ILE A 47 -5.02 -4.76 -12.87
C ILE A 47 -3.76 -4.16 -13.46
N ASP A 48 -3.48 -2.89 -13.17
CA ASP A 48 -2.36 -2.16 -13.75
C ASP A 48 -1.86 -1.06 -12.79
N GLY A 49 -0.58 -0.72 -12.91
CA GLY A 49 0.10 0.25 -12.05
C GLY A 49 1.56 -0.10 -11.81
N GLU A 50 2.23 0.67 -10.96
CA GLU A 50 3.63 0.43 -10.63
C GLU A 50 3.79 -0.77 -9.67
N ASP A 51 4.94 -1.44 -9.72
CA ASP A 51 5.23 -2.61 -8.88
C ASP A 51 5.11 -2.27 -7.37
N ILE A 52 5.48 -1.05 -6.99
CA ILE A 52 5.35 -0.57 -5.60
C ILE A 52 3.89 -0.40 -5.18
N ASP A 53 3.00 0.04 -6.10
CA ASP A 53 1.58 0.19 -5.82
C ASP A 53 0.89 -1.18 -5.71
N LEU A 54 1.34 -2.18 -6.48
CA LEU A 54 0.90 -3.58 -6.34
C LEU A 54 1.35 -4.18 -5.01
N ALA A 55 2.61 -3.96 -4.62
CA ALA A 55 3.13 -4.42 -3.33
C ALA A 55 2.38 -3.75 -2.16
N LEU A 56 2.10 -2.45 -2.28
CA LEU A 56 1.28 -1.70 -1.32
C LEU A 56 -0.14 -2.28 -1.24
N ALA A 57 -0.79 -2.57 -2.38
CA ALA A 57 -2.13 -3.15 -2.39
C ALA A 57 -2.21 -4.49 -1.64
N LYS A 58 -1.16 -5.31 -1.79
CA LYS A 58 -1.05 -6.60 -1.07
C LYS A 58 -0.85 -6.38 0.42
N ALA A 59 0.08 -5.52 0.83
CA ALA A 59 0.34 -5.22 2.23
C ALA A 59 -0.87 -4.58 2.92
N TRP A 60 -1.60 -3.71 2.21
CA TRP A 60 -2.80 -3.04 2.72
C TRP A 60 -3.99 -3.99 2.87
N GLY A 61 -4.00 -5.12 2.17
CA GLY A 61 -5.15 -6.03 2.12
C GLY A 61 -6.36 -5.37 1.45
N VAL A 62 -6.15 -4.82 0.25
CA VAL A 62 -7.19 -4.09 -0.50
C VAL A 62 -8.45 -4.94 -0.69
N ASN A 63 -9.57 -4.38 -0.25
CA ASN A 63 -10.92 -4.89 -0.40
C ASN A 63 -11.89 -3.71 -0.48
N GLN A 64 -13.17 -3.99 -0.71
CA GLN A 64 -14.20 -2.96 -0.90
C GLN A 64 -14.28 -1.90 0.22
N ALA A 65 -13.95 -2.25 1.48
CA ALA A 65 -13.93 -1.29 2.59
C ALA A 65 -12.61 -0.51 2.68
N SER A 66 -11.51 -1.07 2.19
CA SER A 66 -10.16 -0.49 2.33
C SER A 66 -9.64 0.25 1.10
N ILE A 67 -10.34 0.21 -0.04
CA ILE A 67 -9.96 0.94 -1.28
C ILE A 67 -9.76 2.45 -1.06
N GLY A 68 -10.49 3.06 -0.12
CA GLY A 68 -10.38 4.50 0.17
C GLY A 68 -9.01 4.85 0.71
N GLY A 69 -8.59 4.20 1.80
CA GLY A 69 -7.27 4.39 2.40
C GLY A 69 -6.13 4.00 1.46
N TYR A 70 -6.31 2.93 0.67
CA TYR A 70 -5.31 2.52 -0.33
C TYR A 70 -5.06 3.60 -1.39
N PHE A 71 -6.11 4.15 -2.00
CA PHE A 71 -5.93 5.21 -2.99
C PHE A 71 -5.36 6.48 -2.39
N LYS A 72 -5.80 6.85 -1.18
CA LYS A 72 -5.23 7.98 -0.44
C LYS A 72 -3.72 7.79 -0.22
N ALA A 73 -3.30 6.60 0.20
CA ALA A 73 -1.87 6.27 0.35
C ALA A 73 -1.13 6.31 -1.00
N CYS A 74 -1.74 5.86 -2.09
CA CYS A 74 -1.13 5.94 -3.43
C CYS A 74 -0.92 7.38 -3.89
N ASP A 75 -1.84 8.29 -3.54
CA ASP A 75 -1.80 9.72 -3.90
C ASP A 75 -0.87 10.54 -2.99
N GLU A 76 -0.90 10.29 -1.67
CA GLU A 76 -0.26 11.14 -0.67
C GLU A 76 1.13 10.67 -0.25
N TRP A 77 1.43 9.36 -0.37
CA TRP A 77 2.70 8.82 0.10
C TRP A 77 3.76 8.82 -0.98
N GLU A 78 4.95 9.28 -0.60
CA GLU A 78 6.17 9.09 -1.37
C GLU A 78 6.61 7.62 -1.35
N ASP A 79 7.43 7.23 -2.32
CA ASP A 79 7.91 5.83 -2.45
C ASP A 79 8.59 5.28 -1.19
N TYR A 80 9.30 6.13 -0.43
CA TYR A 80 9.96 5.69 0.79
C TYR A 80 8.93 5.32 1.88
N GLN A 81 7.83 6.06 1.98
CA GLN A 81 6.74 5.78 2.93
C GLN A 81 6.02 4.49 2.55
N LYS A 82 5.74 4.29 1.25
CA LYS A 82 5.19 3.03 0.74
C LYS A 82 6.08 1.84 1.08
N LYS A 83 7.41 1.95 0.89
CA LYS A 83 8.38 0.90 1.24
C LYS A 83 8.37 0.56 2.72
N ILE A 84 8.38 1.57 3.60
CA ILE A 84 8.32 1.35 5.05
C ILE A 84 7.06 0.57 5.41
N PHE A 85 5.90 0.99 4.92
CA PHE A 85 4.63 0.32 5.18
C PHE A 85 4.61 -1.12 4.65
N ILE A 86 5.08 -1.35 3.42
CA ILE A 86 5.13 -2.69 2.81
C ILE A 86 5.98 -3.63 3.67
N ILE A 87 7.13 -3.17 4.17
CA ILE A 87 8.00 -3.98 5.03
C ILE A 87 7.34 -4.21 6.39
N ALA A 88 6.85 -3.17 7.05
CA ALA A 88 6.27 -3.27 8.39
C ALA A 88 5.02 -4.16 8.40
N VAL A 89 4.06 -3.92 7.50
CA VAL A 89 2.77 -4.59 7.49
C VAL A 89 2.80 -5.87 6.66
N GLY A 90 3.37 -5.81 5.46
CA GLY A 90 3.37 -6.93 4.51
C GLY A 90 4.33 -8.06 4.89
N GLU A 91 5.53 -7.73 5.38
CA GLU A 91 6.56 -8.72 5.68
C GLU A 91 6.69 -9.00 7.18
N ALA A 92 6.68 -7.95 8.01
CA ALA A 92 6.81 -8.07 9.46
C ALA A 92 5.47 -8.29 10.20
N GLY A 93 4.33 -8.11 9.53
CA GLY A 93 3.00 -8.43 10.05
C GLY A 93 2.48 -7.44 11.11
N HIS A 94 2.94 -6.18 11.09
CA HIS A 94 2.39 -5.15 11.95
C HIS A 94 0.92 -4.86 11.61
N SER A 95 0.10 -4.63 12.64
CA SER A 95 -1.25 -4.09 12.49
C SER A 95 -1.20 -2.57 12.32
N PHE A 96 -2.19 -2.01 11.63
CA PHE A 96 -2.34 -0.56 11.46
C PHE A 96 -3.82 -0.14 11.51
N ASP A 97 -4.07 1.14 11.78
CA ASP A 97 -5.38 1.75 11.60
C ASP A 97 -5.47 2.38 10.19
N PRO A 98 -6.37 1.93 9.31
CA PRO A 98 -6.51 2.50 7.97
C PRO A 98 -6.84 3.99 7.92
N GLU A 99 -7.41 4.56 8.99
CA GLU A 99 -7.78 5.98 9.06
C GLU A 99 -6.66 6.86 9.64
N ASP A 100 -5.73 6.26 10.39
CA ASP A 100 -4.67 6.94 11.15
C ASP A 100 -3.36 6.15 11.05
N VAL A 101 -2.83 6.04 9.84
CA VAL A 101 -1.56 5.38 9.57
C VAL A 101 -0.52 6.36 9.04
N HIS A 102 0.61 6.41 9.74
CA HIS A 102 1.79 7.19 9.38
C HIS A 102 2.98 6.23 9.24
N PRO A 103 3.48 5.97 8.01
CA PRO A 103 4.56 5.01 7.80
C PRO A 103 5.82 5.29 8.64
N GLU A 104 6.13 6.55 8.89
CA GLU A 104 7.27 6.98 9.73
C GLU A 104 7.17 6.56 11.19
N GLU A 105 5.99 6.17 11.67
CA GLU A 105 5.80 5.68 13.04
C GLU A 105 6.16 4.20 13.20
N PHE A 106 6.35 3.47 12.09
CA PHE A 106 6.93 2.13 12.14
C PHE A 106 8.43 2.20 12.44
N ASP A 107 8.93 1.28 13.28
CA ASP A 107 10.35 1.17 13.63
C ASP A 107 11.15 0.48 12.50
N VAL A 108 11.11 1.07 11.31
CA VAL A 108 11.77 0.58 10.08
C VAL A 108 12.73 1.64 9.57
N TYR A 109 14.01 1.30 9.51
CA TYR A 109 15.06 2.14 8.95
C TYR A 109 15.58 1.55 7.64
N LEU A 110 15.54 2.35 6.57
CA LEU A 110 16.01 1.95 5.25
C LEU A 110 17.41 2.51 5.00
N TYR A 111 18.38 1.62 4.82
CA TYR A 111 19.76 1.96 4.47
C TYR A 111 20.06 1.55 3.03
N HIS A 112 20.61 2.49 2.25
CA HIS A 112 20.96 2.28 0.85
C HIS A 112 22.45 1.98 0.70
N VAL A 113 22.84 0.78 1.12
CA VAL A 113 24.25 0.32 1.11
C VAL A 113 24.34 -1.09 0.53
N ASP A 114 25.46 -1.41 -0.11
CA ASP A 114 25.60 -2.66 -0.86
C ASP A 114 26.09 -3.83 0.02
N SER A 115 26.49 -3.55 1.27
CA SER A 115 26.98 -4.57 2.19
C SER A 115 26.79 -4.22 3.66
N MET A 116 26.76 -5.26 4.51
CA MET A 116 26.77 -5.08 5.97
C MET A 116 28.04 -4.39 6.49
N LYS A 117 29.15 -4.48 5.74
CA LYS A 117 30.38 -3.76 6.09
C LYS A 117 30.16 -2.25 5.93
N GLU A 118 29.63 -1.82 4.79
CA GLU A 118 29.34 -0.41 4.51
C GLU A 118 28.29 0.14 5.47
N LEU A 119 27.25 -0.65 5.79
CA LEU A 119 26.29 -0.30 6.84
C LEU A 119 26.97 -0.03 8.18
N ALA A 120 27.87 -0.94 8.60
CA ALA A 120 28.59 -0.80 9.86
C ALA A 120 29.53 0.41 9.86
N GLU A 121 30.21 0.70 8.74
CA GLU A 121 31.04 1.89 8.56
C GLU A 121 30.19 3.17 8.65
N GLN A 122 29.04 3.21 7.97
CA GLN A 122 28.10 4.34 8.06
C GLN A 122 27.59 4.54 9.50
N MET A 123 27.19 3.49 10.21
CA MET A 123 26.74 3.60 11.60
C MET A 123 27.82 4.16 12.54
N VAL A 124 29.08 3.81 12.30
CA VAL A 124 30.21 4.38 13.01
C VAL A 124 30.38 5.87 12.69
N ASP A 125 30.35 6.24 11.41
CA ASP A 125 30.51 7.62 10.96
C ASP A 125 29.37 8.54 11.44
N GLU A 126 28.15 7.99 11.54
CA GLU A 126 26.98 8.67 12.12
C GLU A 126 27.03 8.77 13.65
N GLY A 127 28.06 8.21 14.28
CA GLY A 127 28.30 8.32 15.72
C GLY A 127 27.42 7.41 16.58
N LEU A 128 26.86 6.34 16.02
CA LEU A 128 26.03 5.38 16.78
C LEU A 128 26.79 4.79 17.99
N PHE A 129 28.12 4.73 17.90
CA PHE A 129 29.00 4.23 18.95
C PHE A 129 29.83 5.33 19.64
N GLY A 130 29.48 6.60 19.44
CA GLY A 130 30.24 7.76 19.94
C GLY A 130 31.47 8.11 19.09
N ASP A 131 32.26 9.06 19.56
CA ASP A 131 33.48 9.50 18.86
C ASP A 131 34.53 8.37 18.85
N ILE A 132 34.85 7.87 17.66
CA ILE A 132 35.96 6.94 17.48
C ILE A 132 37.24 7.77 17.32
N GLU A 133 38.15 7.65 18.27
CA GLU A 133 39.46 8.30 18.20
C GLU A 133 40.21 7.85 16.93
N SER A 134 40.54 8.80 16.05
CA SER A 134 41.43 8.55 14.94
C SER A 134 42.86 8.36 15.48
N ASN A 135 43.41 7.15 15.37
CA ASN A 135 44.83 6.90 15.63
C ASN A 135 45.67 7.60 14.55
N THR A 136 45.91 8.90 14.72
CA THR A 136 46.97 9.66 14.03
C THR A 136 48.34 9.37 14.62
#